data_AF-A0A2E4KDP6-F1
#
_entry.id   AF-A0A2E4KDP6-F1
#
_cell.length_a   1.000
_cell.length_b   1.000
_cell.length_c   1.000
_cell.angle_alpha   90.00
_cell.angle_beta   90.00
_cell.angle_gamma   90.00
#
_symmetry.space_group_name_H-M   'P 1'
#
loop_
_entity.id
_entity.type
_entity.pdbx_description
1 polymer ?
#
loop_
_entity_poly.entity_id
_entity_poly.type
_entity_poly.pdbx_seq_one_letter_code
_entity_poly.pdbx_strand_id
1 'polypeptide(L)'
;MPATTRKIDIECSLDEVWEVLGSFESISDWADNVSHSCLLSEQSEGLGTCRRIQTGNSSVTEHVTRWEHARFLAYEIRGLPPIFKHVLNTWSLEPSETGVQLSLTIDILPTSQPATPIAGLACLIFRRINSQMLKDIKNFVENVKPLRQLEDQIALLEKKVAELESRNE
;
A
#
# COMPACT_ATOMS: atom_id res chain seq x y z
N MET A 1 2.90 -22.95 -3.81
CA MET A 1 3.80 -21.80 -3.60
C MET A 1 3.84 -21.55 -2.10
N PRO A 2 5.00 -21.38 -1.45
CA PRO A 2 5.02 -20.92 -0.07
C PRO A 2 4.38 -19.53 0.01
N ALA A 3 3.26 -19.46 0.72
CA ALA A 3 2.55 -18.21 1.02
C ALA A 3 2.93 -17.75 2.43
N THR A 4 3.17 -16.46 2.62
CA THR A 4 3.35 -15.87 3.96
C THR A 4 2.36 -14.74 4.16
N THR A 5 1.53 -14.85 5.20
CA THR A 5 0.54 -13.83 5.55
C THR A 5 0.94 -13.08 6.82
N ARG A 6 0.73 -11.77 6.82
CA ARG A 6 0.69 -10.91 8.01
C ARG A 6 -0.66 -10.23 8.09
N LYS A 7 -1.06 -9.87 9.30
CA LYS A 7 -2.34 -9.21 9.58
C LYS A 7 -2.16 -8.12 10.62
N ILE A 8 -3.02 -7.12 10.59
CA ILE A 8 -3.16 -6.10 11.61
C ILE A 8 -4.61 -5.61 11.65
N ASP A 9 -5.09 -5.18 12.81
CA ASP A 9 -6.38 -4.51 12.94
C ASP A 9 -6.20 -2.99 12.88
N ILE A 10 -7.09 -2.33 12.13
CA ILE A 10 -7.12 -0.88 11.92
C ILE A 10 -8.49 -0.36 12.35
N GLU A 11 -8.49 0.69 13.17
CA GLU A 11 -9.67 1.32 13.76
C GLU A 11 -10.31 2.33 12.80
N CYS A 12 -10.85 1.83 11.69
CA CYS A 12 -11.57 2.62 10.71
C CYS A 12 -12.56 1.75 9.92
N SER A 13 -13.25 2.33 8.94
CA SER A 13 -14.11 1.59 8.00
C SER A 13 -13.31 0.90 6.89
N LEU A 14 -13.95 -0.09 6.23
CA LEU A 14 -13.39 -0.77 5.05
C LEU A 14 -13.08 0.21 3.93
N ASP A 15 -13.99 1.16 3.67
CA ASP A 15 -13.81 2.15 2.62
C ASP A 15 -12.64 3.08 2.93
N GLU A 16 -12.42 3.48 4.19
CA GLU A 16 -11.28 4.35 4.55
C GLU A 16 -9.92 3.69 4.30
N VAL A 17 -9.76 2.39 4.61
CA VAL A 17 -8.54 1.63 4.25
C VAL A 17 -8.44 1.48 2.74
N TRP A 18 -9.57 1.18 2.09
CA TRP A 18 -9.62 0.99 0.64
C TRP A 18 -9.24 2.25 -0.13
N GLU A 19 -9.69 3.44 0.29
CA GLU A 19 -9.29 4.71 -0.34
C GLU A 19 -7.77 4.87 -0.37
N VAL A 20 -7.07 4.41 0.67
CA VAL A 20 -5.60 4.47 0.73
C VAL A 20 -4.95 3.39 -0.13
N LEU A 21 -5.44 2.16 -0.12
CA LEU A 21 -4.89 1.05 -0.91
C LEU A 21 -5.20 1.18 -2.41
N GLY A 22 -6.41 1.61 -2.73
CA GLY A 22 -6.96 1.84 -4.06
C GLY A 22 -6.42 3.11 -4.72
N SER A 23 -5.90 4.07 -3.95
CA SER A 23 -5.01 5.12 -4.45
C SER A 23 -3.65 4.53 -4.82
N PHE A 24 -3.63 3.64 -5.83
CA PHE A 24 -2.51 2.77 -6.15
C PHE A 24 -1.26 3.54 -6.58
N GLU A 25 -1.39 4.74 -7.14
CA GLU A 25 -0.23 5.58 -7.43
C GLU A 25 0.45 6.10 -6.15
N SER A 26 -0.34 6.46 -5.14
CA SER A 26 0.05 7.26 -3.97
C SER A 26 0.68 6.47 -2.82
N ILE A 27 1.25 5.29 -3.09
CA ILE A 27 1.85 4.45 -2.03
C ILE A 27 3.00 5.14 -1.28
N SER A 28 3.75 6.03 -1.95
CA SER A 28 4.83 6.80 -1.31
C SER A 28 4.34 7.78 -0.24
N ASP A 29 3.04 8.07 -0.18
CA ASP A 29 2.49 9.00 0.80
C ASP A 29 2.40 8.40 2.21
N TRP A 30 2.41 7.07 2.28
CA TRP A 30 2.19 6.32 3.52
C TRP A 30 3.16 5.18 3.76
N ALA A 31 3.74 4.55 2.73
CA ALA A 31 4.67 3.44 2.90
C ALA A 31 6.11 3.95 3.02
N ASP A 32 6.70 3.86 4.22
CA ASP A 32 8.01 4.44 4.53
C ASP A 32 9.16 3.85 3.69
N ASN A 33 8.99 2.63 3.19
CA ASN A 33 9.97 1.95 2.33
C ASN A 33 9.84 2.30 0.85
N VAL A 34 8.89 3.15 0.45
CA VAL A 34 8.69 3.58 -0.93
C VAL A 34 9.05 5.06 -1.08
N SER A 35 10.20 5.33 -1.69
CA SER A 35 10.66 6.71 -1.89
C SER A 35 9.94 7.42 -3.04
N HIS A 36 9.45 6.67 -4.03
CA HIS A 36 8.72 7.21 -5.17
C HIS A 36 7.85 6.14 -5.81
N SER A 37 6.73 6.57 -6.39
CA SER A 37 5.82 5.74 -7.17
C SER A 37 5.30 6.51 -8.37
N CYS A 38 5.16 5.84 -9.51
CA CYS A 38 4.54 6.40 -10.70
C CYS A 38 3.73 5.36 -11.46
N LEU A 39 2.59 5.77 -12.02
CA LEU A 39 1.80 4.89 -12.90
C LEU A 39 2.54 4.61 -14.22
N LEU A 40 2.39 3.38 -14.70
CA LEU A 40 2.87 2.91 -16.00
C LEU A 40 1.71 2.60 -16.97
N SER A 41 0.49 2.49 -16.45
CA SER A 41 -0.74 2.35 -17.23
C SER A 41 -1.46 3.69 -17.38
N GLU A 42 -2.32 3.81 -18.39
CA GLU A 42 -3.20 4.99 -18.55
C GLU A 42 -4.28 5.05 -17.47
N GLN A 43 -4.79 3.88 -17.06
CA GLN A 43 -5.74 3.78 -15.95
C GLN A 43 -5.01 3.83 -14.60
N SER A 44 -5.65 4.45 -13.62
CA SER A 44 -5.17 4.58 -12.24
C SER A 44 -5.82 3.57 -11.28
N GLU A 45 -6.87 2.89 -11.72
CA GLU A 45 -7.65 1.97 -10.90
C GLU A 45 -8.10 0.73 -11.70
N GLY A 46 -8.40 -0.35 -10.97
CA GLY A 46 -8.93 -1.57 -11.55
C GLY A 46 -7.86 -2.54 -12.07
N LEU A 47 -8.34 -3.65 -12.62
CA LEU A 47 -7.51 -4.73 -13.15
C LEU A 47 -6.60 -4.24 -14.29
N GLY A 48 -5.32 -4.62 -14.27
CA GLY A 48 -4.34 -4.22 -15.27
C GLY A 48 -3.67 -2.87 -15.00
N THR A 49 -4.04 -2.17 -13.92
CA THR A 49 -3.29 -1.00 -13.44
C THR A 49 -1.86 -1.41 -13.12
N CYS A 50 -0.89 -0.61 -13.55
CA CYS A 50 0.53 -0.89 -13.36
C CYS A 50 1.24 0.33 -12.79
N ARG A 51 2.15 0.12 -11.84
CA ARG A 51 3.03 1.18 -11.30
C ARG A 51 4.48 0.74 -11.26
N ARG A 52 5.39 1.71 -11.24
CA ARG A 52 6.79 1.51 -10.82
C ARG A 52 6.93 2.07 -9.42
N ILE A 53 7.54 1.30 -8.53
CA ILE A 53 7.94 1.80 -7.20
C ILE A 53 9.46 1.80 -7.08
N GLN A 54 9.97 2.79 -6.38
CA GLN A 54 11.38 2.91 -6.02
C GLN A 54 11.55 2.75 -4.51
N THR A 55 12.49 1.90 -4.11
CA THR A 55 12.88 1.64 -2.73
C THR A 55 14.38 1.84 -2.61
N GLY A 56 14.79 3.04 -2.18
CA GLY A 56 16.20 3.43 -2.18
C GLY A 56 16.79 3.41 -3.60
N ASN A 57 17.81 2.56 -3.81
CA ASN A 57 18.49 2.41 -5.10
C ASN A 57 17.91 1.31 -5.99
N SER A 58 16.87 0.61 -5.54
CA SER A 58 16.20 -0.42 -6.33
C SER A 58 14.82 0.04 -6.76
N SER A 59 14.28 -0.60 -7.80
CA SER A 59 12.93 -0.34 -8.28
C SER A 59 12.33 -1.60 -8.85
N VAL A 60 11.03 -1.77 -8.64
CA VAL A 60 10.24 -2.87 -9.21
C VAL A 60 9.01 -2.29 -9.89
N THR A 61 8.37 -3.09 -10.73
CA THR A 61 7.05 -2.75 -11.29
C THR A 61 6.02 -3.68 -10.72
N GLU A 62 4.86 -3.15 -10.37
CA GLU A 62 3.74 -3.89 -9.81
C GLU A 62 2.56 -3.84 -10.77
N HIS A 63 1.98 -5.01 -11.06
CA HIS A 63 0.96 -5.21 -12.08
C HIS A 63 -0.28 -5.78 -11.42
N VAL A 64 -1.37 -5.01 -11.34
CA VAL A 64 -2.62 -5.43 -10.68
C VAL A 64 -3.23 -6.63 -11.40
N THR A 65 -3.46 -7.70 -10.64
CA THR A 65 -4.06 -8.96 -11.09
C THR A 65 -5.43 -9.24 -10.45
N ARG A 66 -5.79 -8.50 -9.40
CA ARG A 66 -7.13 -8.54 -8.79
C ARG A 66 -7.47 -7.19 -8.17
N TRP A 67 -8.68 -6.71 -8.39
CA TRP A 67 -9.19 -5.47 -7.83
C TRP A 67 -10.67 -5.63 -7.51
N GLU A 68 -10.98 -5.78 -6.23
CA GLU A 68 -12.35 -5.89 -5.72
C GLU A 68 -12.52 -4.87 -4.59
N HIS A 69 -13.32 -3.85 -4.86
CA HIS A 69 -13.56 -2.72 -3.96
C HIS A 69 -13.82 -3.18 -2.52
N ALA A 70 -13.11 -2.56 -1.58
CA ALA A 70 -13.19 -2.82 -0.14
C ALA A 70 -12.98 -4.30 0.27
N ARG A 71 -12.36 -5.12 -0.57
CA ARG A 71 -12.18 -6.57 -0.33
C ARG A 71 -10.81 -7.10 -0.68
N PHE A 72 -10.36 -6.93 -1.92
CA PHE A 72 -9.11 -7.53 -2.39
C PHE A 72 -8.36 -6.63 -3.38
N LEU A 73 -7.06 -6.50 -3.17
CA LEU A 73 -6.13 -5.91 -4.11
C LEU A 73 -4.93 -6.83 -4.27
N ALA A 74 -4.73 -7.41 -5.45
CA ALA A 74 -3.57 -8.25 -5.73
C ALA A 74 -2.77 -7.73 -6.91
N TYR A 75 -1.45 -7.89 -6.85
CA TYR A 75 -0.53 -7.48 -7.89
C TYR A 75 0.71 -8.38 -7.95
N GLU A 76 1.21 -8.58 -9.17
CA GLU A 76 2.48 -9.24 -9.42
C GLU A 76 3.63 -8.25 -9.33
N ILE A 77 4.68 -8.60 -8.60
CA ILE A 77 5.92 -7.83 -8.51
C ILE A 77 6.91 -8.35 -9.55
N ARG A 78 7.38 -7.46 -10.42
CA ARG A 78 8.37 -7.75 -11.47
C ARG A 78 9.62 -6.89 -11.32
N GLY A 79 10.76 -7.36 -11.84
CA GLY A 79 12.05 -6.70 -11.71
C GLY A 79 12.87 -7.13 -10.49
N LEU A 80 12.42 -8.19 -9.78
CA LEU A 80 13.19 -8.82 -8.73
C LEU A 80 14.36 -9.67 -9.30
N PRO A 81 15.37 -10.00 -8.48
CA PRO A 81 16.47 -10.86 -8.91
C PRO A 81 16.00 -12.19 -9.53
N PRO A 82 16.73 -12.76 -10.52
CA PRO A 82 16.27 -13.89 -11.35
C PRO A 82 16.11 -15.23 -10.62
N ILE A 83 16.28 -15.24 -9.30
CA ILE A 83 15.95 -16.37 -8.42
C ILE A 83 14.43 -16.50 -8.18
N PHE A 84 13.67 -15.44 -8.43
CA PHE A 84 12.21 -15.43 -8.32
C PHE A 84 11.59 -15.52 -9.71
N LYS A 85 10.78 -16.56 -9.93
CA LYS A 85 10.00 -16.74 -11.16
C LYS A 85 8.74 -15.88 -11.12
N HIS A 86 8.02 -15.91 -10.00
CA HIS A 86 6.83 -15.07 -9.76
C HIS A 86 6.75 -14.68 -8.29
N VAL A 87 6.32 -13.45 -8.03
CA VAL A 87 6.01 -12.94 -6.69
C VAL A 87 4.68 -12.21 -6.77
N LEU A 88 3.69 -12.67 -6.03
CA LEU A 88 2.35 -12.09 -5.98
C LEU A 88 2.10 -11.56 -4.56
N ASN A 89 1.66 -10.31 -4.45
CA ASN A 89 1.15 -9.75 -3.21
C ASN A 89 -0.37 -9.65 -3.29
N THR A 90 -1.05 -9.98 -2.20
CA THR A 90 -2.49 -9.86 -2.04
C THR A 90 -2.81 -9.17 -0.72
N TRP A 91 -3.45 -8.01 -0.81
CA TRP A 91 -4.15 -7.39 0.30
C TRP A 91 -5.57 -7.95 0.38
N SER A 92 -6.00 -8.30 1.59
CA SER A 92 -7.41 -8.65 1.87
C SER A 92 -7.92 -7.84 3.05
N LEU A 93 -9.14 -7.34 2.91
CA LEU A 93 -9.84 -6.53 3.91
C LEU A 93 -11.04 -7.32 4.41
N GLU A 94 -11.13 -7.51 5.72
CA GLU A 94 -12.27 -8.17 6.37
C GLU A 94 -12.74 -7.30 7.55
N PRO A 95 -14.05 -7.22 7.84
CA PRO A 95 -14.52 -6.60 9.07
C PRO A 95 -13.91 -7.26 10.31
N SER A 96 -13.57 -6.46 11.32
CA SER A 96 -13.15 -6.94 12.65
C SER A 96 -13.97 -6.27 13.76
N GLU A 97 -13.76 -6.67 15.02
CA GLU A 97 -14.48 -6.10 16.16
C GLU A 97 -14.20 -4.59 16.35
N THR A 98 -13.01 -4.14 15.97
CA THR A 98 -12.55 -2.75 16.17
C THR A 98 -12.54 -1.93 14.87
N GLY A 99 -12.87 -2.54 13.72
CA GLY A 99 -12.85 -1.87 12.41
C GLY A 99 -12.58 -2.87 11.29
N VAL A 100 -11.34 -2.87 10.80
CA VAL A 100 -10.89 -3.71 9.67
C VAL A 100 -9.70 -4.57 10.07
N GLN A 101 -9.79 -5.88 9.81
CA GLN A 101 -8.63 -6.75 9.76
C GLN A 101 -8.01 -6.69 8.36
N LEU A 102 -6.87 -6.01 8.25
CA LEU A 102 -6.11 -5.94 7.01
C LEU A 102 -5.07 -7.06 7.00
N SER A 103 -5.04 -7.84 5.92
CA SER A 103 -4.04 -8.88 5.70
C SER A 103 -3.21 -8.60 4.46
N LEU A 104 -1.93 -8.94 4.51
CA LEU A 104 -1.01 -8.91 3.37
C LEU A 104 -0.34 -10.28 3.23
N THR A 105 -0.67 -10.96 2.13
CA THR A 105 -0.14 -12.27 1.75
C THR A 105 0.83 -12.12 0.59
N ILE A 106 1.99 -12.74 0.71
CA ILE A 106 2.96 -12.87 -0.38
C ILE A 106 3.13 -14.33 -0.80
N ASP A 107 2.98 -14.60 -2.09
CA ASP A 107 3.21 -15.90 -2.73
C ASP A 107 4.47 -15.84 -3.59
N ILE A 108 5.44 -16.71 -3.29
CA ILE A 108 6.74 -16.72 -3.98
C ILE A 108 6.91 -18.03 -4.73
N LEU A 109 7.20 -17.96 -6.03
CA LEU A 109 7.61 -19.08 -6.86
C LEU A 109 9.07 -18.91 -7.28
N PRO A 110 10.01 -19.73 -6.79
CA PRO A 110 11.41 -19.66 -7.20
C PRO A 110 11.65 -20.25 -8.60
N THR A 111 12.77 -19.85 -9.24
CA THR A 111 13.15 -20.29 -10.60
C THR A 111 13.66 -21.74 -10.67
N SER A 112 14.38 -22.23 -9.66
CA SER A 112 14.94 -23.59 -9.63
C SER A 112 14.93 -24.20 -8.22
N GLN A 113 14.63 -25.49 -8.10
CA GLN A 113 14.83 -26.26 -6.86
C GLN A 113 16.23 -26.93 -6.91
N PRO A 114 17.10 -26.76 -5.89
CA PRO A 114 16.82 -26.33 -4.53
C PRO A 114 17.31 -24.89 -4.25
N ALA A 115 16.41 -23.91 -4.22
CA ALA A 115 16.74 -22.51 -3.84
C ALA A 115 16.93 -22.31 -2.31
N THR A 116 17.33 -23.36 -1.59
CA THR A 116 16.88 -23.63 -0.21
C THR A 116 17.40 -22.68 0.90
N PRO A 117 18.59 -22.03 0.82
CA PRO A 117 18.95 -20.99 1.80
C PRO A 117 18.53 -19.57 1.39
N ILE A 118 18.71 -19.19 0.12
CA ILE A 118 18.44 -17.83 -0.36
C ILE A 118 16.94 -17.53 -0.37
N ALA A 119 16.11 -18.49 -0.82
CA ALA A 119 14.66 -18.36 -0.77
C ALA A 119 14.16 -18.23 0.68
N GLY A 120 14.77 -18.95 1.62
CA GLY A 120 14.46 -18.82 3.05
C GLY A 120 14.77 -17.42 3.58
N LEU A 121 15.93 -16.86 3.24
CA LEU A 121 16.29 -15.49 3.61
C LEU A 121 15.35 -14.46 2.98
N ALA A 122 14.98 -14.65 1.71
CA ALA A 122 14.01 -13.80 1.03
C ALA A 122 12.65 -13.80 1.74
N CYS A 123 12.15 -14.97 2.16
CA CYS A 123 10.91 -15.07 2.94
C CYS A 123 10.99 -14.29 4.25
N LEU A 124 12.14 -14.28 4.94
CA LEU A 124 12.34 -13.47 6.15
C LEU A 124 12.32 -11.98 5.85
N ILE A 125 12.95 -11.55 4.75
CA ILE A 125 12.95 -10.16 4.29
C ILE A 125 11.51 -9.72 3.97
N PHE A 126 10.79 -10.47 3.13
CA PHE A 126 9.41 -10.16 2.78
C PHE A 126 8.47 -10.20 3.99
N ARG A 127 8.70 -11.11 4.94
CA ARG A 127 7.99 -11.11 6.22
C ARG A 127 8.14 -9.77 6.95
N ARG A 128 9.36 -9.23 7.00
CA ARG A 128 9.65 -7.95 7.66
C ARG A 128 9.02 -6.79 6.89
N ILE A 129 9.15 -6.78 5.56
CA ILE A 129 8.55 -5.76 4.69
C ILE A 129 7.02 -5.75 4.88
N ASN A 130 6.35 -6.90 4.76
CA ASN A 130 4.89 -6.97 4.92
C ASN A 130 4.44 -6.51 6.31
N SER A 131 5.18 -6.87 7.36
CA SER A 131 4.91 -6.37 8.71
C SER A 131 5.08 -4.87 8.84
N GLN A 132 6.04 -4.26 8.13
CA GLN A 132 6.24 -2.82 8.14
C GLN A 132 5.13 -2.12 7.35
N MET A 133 4.85 -2.56 6.12
CA MET A 133 3.77 -2.06 5.28
C MET A 133 2.42 -1.99 6.01
N LEU A 134 2.09 -3.03 6.79
CA LEU A 134 0.86 -3.07 7.60
C LEU A 134 0.87 -2.04 8.75
N LYS A 135 2.02 -1.79 9.37
CA LYS A 135 2.15 -0.77 10.42
C LYS A 135 2.08 0.64 9.83
N ASP A 136 2.70 0.83 8.68
CA ASP A 136 2.77 2.11 7.97
C ASP A 136 1.36 2.56 7.56
N ILE A 137 0.58 1.67 6.91
CA ILE A 137 -0.81 2.00 6.55
C ILE A 137 -1.70 2.20 7.79
N LYS A 138 -1.54 1.39 8.85
CA LYS A 138 -2.28 1.60 10.10
C LYS A 138 -2.01 2.99 10.67
N ASN A 139 -0.74 3.34 10.83
CA ASN A 139 -0.33 4.65 11.35
C ASN A 139 -0.82 5.80 10.45
N PHE A 140 -0.74 5.62 9.13
CA PHE A 140 -1.20 6.62 8.19
C PHE A 140 -2.70 6.87 8.30
N VAL A 141 -3.51 5.80 8.31
CA VAL A 141 -4.97 5.89 8.37
C VAL A 141 -5.45 6.43 9.72
N GLU A 142 -4.87 5.96 10.83
CA GLU A 142 -5.34 6.32 12.18
C GLU A 142 -4.83 7.68 12.67
N ASN A 143 -3.62 8.08 12.26
CA ASN A 143 -2.95 9.24 12.85
C ASN A 143 -2.65 10.33 11.82
N VAL A 144 -2.01 9.97 10.70
CA VAL A 144 -1.47 10.97 9.77
C VAL A 144 -2.56 11.60 8.90
N LYS A 145 -3.42 10.78 8.29
CA LYS A 145 -4.47 11.24 7.38
C LYS A 145 -5.49 12.15 8.09
N PRO A 146 -6.01 11.83 9.30
CA PRO A 146 -6.91 12.72 10.01
C PRO A 146 -6.25 14.05 10.40
N LEU A 147 -4.98 14.03 10.79
CA LEU A 147 -4.23 15.25 11.13
C LEU A 147 -4.06 16.17 9.91
N ARG A 148 -3.66 15.62 8.75
CA ARG A 148 -3.55 16.39 7.49
C ARG A 148 -4.90 17.03 7.12
N GLN A 149 -5.99 16.27 7.24
CA GLN A 149 -7.33 16.80 6.97
C GLN A 149 -7.72 17.96 7.89
N LEU A 150 -7.32 17.92 9.16
CA LEU A 150 -7.57 19.00 10.11
C LEU A 150 -6.73 20.25 9.76
N GLU A 151 -5.46 20.08 9.43
CA GLU A 151 -4.57 21.16 9.00
C GLU A 151 -5.11 21.87 7.76
N ASP A 152 -5.57 21.11 6.76
CA ASP A 152 -6.19 21.65 5.54
C ASP A 152 -7.46 22.45 5.83
N GLN A 153 -8.29 21.98 6.78
CA GLN A 153 -9.50 22.68 7.20
C GLN A 153 -9.19 24.00 7.92
N ILE A 154 -8.17 24.01 8.79
CA ILE A 154 -7.72 25.22 9.49
C ILE A 154 -7.23 26.25 8.47
N ALA A 155 -6.35 25.85 7.54
CA ALA A 155 -5.84 26.75 6.50
C ALA A 155 -6.96 27.33 5.62
N LEU A 156 -7.97 26.52 5.28
CA LEU A 156 -9.14 26.99 4.53
C LEU A 156 -9.97 28.00 5.32
N LEU A 157 -10.15 27.79 6.63
CA LEU A 157 -10.87 28.71 7.50
C LEU A 157 -10.13 30.04 7.63
N GLU A 158 -8.82 30.03 7.85
CA GLU A 158 -7.99 31.24 7.92
C GLU A 158 -8.12 32.08 6.65
N LYS A 159 -8.06 31.42 5.48
CA LYS A 159 -8.29 32.09 4.19
C LYS A 159 -9.66 32.75 4.10
N LYS A 160 -10.72 32.05 4.50
CA LYS A 160 -12.10 32.58 4.47
C LYS A 160 -12.29 33.75 5.44
N VAL A 161 -11.65 33.70 6.61
CA VAL A 161 -11.70 34.81 7.58
C VAL A 161 -11.05 36.06 6.96
N ALA A 162 -9.86 35.94 6.37
CA ALA A 162 -9.19 37.06 5.70
C ALA A 162 -10.01 37.64 4.52
N GLU A 163 -10.69 36.78 3.74
CA GLU A 163 -11.60 37.21 2.68
C GLU A 163 -12.84 37.95 3.22
N LEU A 164 -13.33 37.60 4.41
CA LEU A 164 -14.46 38.28 5.04
C LEU A 164 -14.05 39.63 5.66
N GLU A 165 -12.87 39.70 6.27
CA GLU A 165 -12.32 40.94 6.83
C GLU A 165 -12.09 41.97 5.72
N SER A 166 -11.43 41.58 4.62
CA SER A 166 -11.19 42.46 3.46
C SER A 166 -12.45 42.92 2.71
N ARG A 167 -13.60 42.26 2.92
CA ARG A 167 -14.90 42.68 2.36
C ARG A 167 -15.66 43.67 3.25
N ASN A 168 -15.26 43.79 4.51
CA ASN A 168 -15.90 44.67 5.50
C ASN A 168 -15.09 45.97 5.74
N GLU A 169 -13.91 46.10 5.14
CA GLU A 169 -13.12 47.34 5.00
C GLU A 169 -13.50 48.11 3.72
#